data_AF-A0A0W0E2M2-F1
#
_entry.id   AF-A0A0W0E2M2-F1
#
_cell.length_a   1.000
_cell.length_b   1.000
_cell.length_c   1.000
_cell.angle_alpha   90.00
_cell.angle_beta   90.00
_cell.angle_gamma   90.00
#
_symmetry.space_group_name_H-M   'P 1'
#
loop_
_entity.id
_entity.type
_entity.pdbx_description
1 polymer ?
#
loop_
_entity_poly.entity_id
_entity_poly.type
_entity_poly.pdbx_seq_one_letter_code
_entity_poly.pdbx_strand_id
1 'polypeptide(L)'
;MPSIYAFPPLYTRQPNSLVRKQQIDTWIDILTEWCKSHRVFELGKDGVPVRESDASDADDGADGGTTTGNEAGRSLFKNEEINRAVPPLFIDEIWSVMATRGVALVTEGRASYYVLWRTLDSWASLILQWFETVGKLNQVVTLYELTESDETADWEFHSMPLPLLHRCLKPLCNRNRATLMKDEHGTPVALKVV
;
A
#
# COMPACT_ATOMS: atom_id res chain seq x y z
N MET A 1 -4.93 -15.34 -7.65
CA MET A 1 -6.01 -14.31 -7.69
C MET A 1 -7.37 -15.00 -7.63
N PRO A 2 -8.41 -14.35 -7.08
CA PRO A 2 -9.77 -14.91 -7.00
C PRO A 2 -10.40 -15.17 -8.37
N SER A 3 -11.29 -16.17 -8.48
CA SER A 3 -11.96 -16.52 -9.74
C SER A 3 -12.81 -15.38 -10.34
N ILE A 4 -13.34 -14.49 -9.50
CA ILE A 4 -14.09 -13.30 -9.93
C ILE A 4 -13.22 -12.32 -10.76
N TYR A 5 -11.89 -12.38 -10.65
CA TYR A 5 -10.97 -11.60 -11.48
C TYR A 5 -11.04 -12.01 -12.97
N ALA A 6 -11.48 -13.23 -13.30
CA ALA A 6 -11.70 -13.65 -14.68
C ALA A 6 -13.10 -13.27 -15.21
N PHE A 7 -13.91 -12.55 -14.44
CA PHE A 7 -15.29 -12.22 -14.81
C PHE A 7 -15.35 -10.93 -15.65
N PRO A 8 -15.67 -10.98 -16.96
CA PRO A 8 -15.58 -9.79 -17.82
C PRO A 8 -16.44 -8.59 -17.39
N PRO A 9 -17.67 -8.76 -16.85
CA PRO A 9 -18.47 -7.63 -16.36
C PRO A 9 -17.84 -6.87 -15.19
N LEU A 10 -16.89 -7.46 -14.46
CA LEU A 10 -16.15 -6.80 -13.38
C LEU A 10 -15.36 -5.59 -13.89
N TYR A 11 -14.91 -5.63 -15.15
CA TYR A 11 -14.10 -4.57 -15.78
C TYR A 11 -14.95 -3.45 -16.39
N THR A 12 -16.27 -3.64 -16.48
CA THR A 12 -17.19 -2.65 -17.05
C THR A 12 -18.00 -2.00 -15.94
N ARG A 13 -17.93 -0.67 -15.83
CA ARG A 13 -18.67 0.08 -14.81
C ARG A 13 -20.18 -0.20 -14.89
N GLN A 14 -20.75 -0.76 -13.83
CA GLN A 14 -22.16 -1.15 -13.82
C GLN A 14 -23.09 0.08 -13.74
N PRO A 15 -24.18 0.14 -14.53
CA PRO A 15 -25.11 1.27 -14.52
C PRO A 15 -25.93 1.35 -13.23
N ASN A 16 -26.28 0.19 -12.67
CA ASN A 16 -27.01 0.09 -11.41
C ASN A 16 -26.09 0.46 -10.22
N SER A 17 -26.54 1.40 -9.38
CA SER A 17 -25.76 1.90 -8.24
C SER A 17 -25.47 0.84 -7.17
N LEU A 18 -26.42 -0.06 -6.90
CA LEU A 18 -26.25 -1.14 -5.92
C LEU A 18 -25.20 -2.15 -6.41
N VAL A 19 -25.31 -2.56 -7.68
CA VAL A 19 -24.37 -3.49 -8.30
C VAL A 19 -22.99 -2.85 -8.44
N ARG A 20 -22.92 -1.56 -8.79
CA ARG A 20 -21.65 -0.81 -8.85
C ARG A 20 -20.98 -0.75 -7.48
N LYS A 21 -21.73 -0.56 -6.40
CA LYS A 21 -21.16 -0.60 -5.04
C LYS A 21 -20.53 -1.96 -4.74
N GLN A 22 -21.24 -3.05 -4.99
CA GLN A 22 -20.72 -4.42 -4.83
C GLN A 22 -19.51 -4.69 -5.73
N GLN A 23 -19.53 -4.17 -6.95
CA GLN A 23 -18.42 -4.25 -7.90
C GLN A 23 -17.18 -3.54 -7.36
N ILE A 24 -17.33 -2.33 -6.82
CA ILE A 24 -16.24 -1.58 -6.19
C ILE A 24 -15.74 -2.34 -4.96
N ASP A 25 -16.63 -2.86 -4.11
CA ASP A 25 -16.26 -3.68 -2.95
C ASP A 25 -15.39 -4.87 -3.38
N THR A 26 -15.80 -5.58 -4.43
CA THR A 26 -15.03 -6.69 -5.01
C THR A 26 -13.65 -6.25 -5.50
N TRP A 27 -13.55 -5.08 -6.14
CA TRP A 27 -12.25 -4.53 -6.56
C TRP A 27 -11.35 -4.20 -5.39
N ILE A 28 -11.89 -3.61 -4.32
CA ILE A 28 -11.14 -3.32 -3.09
C ILE A 28 -10.59 -4.60 -2.48
N ASP A 29 -11.40 -5.65 -2.40
CA ASP A 29 -10.99 -6.96 -1.87
C ASP A 29 -9.88 -7.59 -2.74
N ILE A 30 -10.00 -7.52 -4.07
CA ILE A 30 -8.95 -8.02 -4.98
C ILE A 30 -7.64 -7.25 -4.78
N LEU A 31 -7.69 -5.92 -4.73
CA LEU A 31 -6.50 -5.08 -4.59
C LEU A 31 -5.81 -5.33 -3.25
N THR A 32 -6.57 -5.33 -2.16
CA THR A 32 -6.03 -5.56 -0.81
C THR A 32 -5.45 -6.96 -0.64
N GLU A 33 -6.13 -8.00 -1.11
CA GLU A 33 -5.65 -9.39 -1.02
C GLU A 33 -4.40 -9.62 -1.90
N TRP A 34 -4.35 -9.00 -3.08
CA TRP A 34 -3.17 -9.06 -3.94
C TRP A 34 -1.98 -8.35 -3.30
N CYS A 35 -2.18 -7.12 -2.80
CA CYS A 35 -1.16 -6.34 -2.08
C CYS A 35 -0.61 -7.11 -0.88
N LYS A 36 -1.50 -7.73 -0.09
CA LYS A 36 -1.14 -8.56 1.05
C LYS A 36 -0.30 -9.78 0.64
N SER A 37 -0.71 -10.49 -0.41
CA SER A 37 -0.01 -11.70 -0.88
C SER A 37 1.37 -11.41 -1.48
N HIS A 38 1.54 -10.26 -2.12
CA HIS A 38 2.80 -9.87 -2.78
C HIS A 38 3.66 -8.93 -1.92
N ARG A 39 3.20 -8.59 -0.70
CA ARG A 39 3.81 -7.60 0.20
C ARG A 39 4.08 -6.26 -0.49
N VAL A 40 3.11 -5.79 -1.27
CA VAL A 40 3.18 -4.50 -1.97
C VAL A 40 2.31 -3.49 -1.25
N PHE A 41 2.94 -2.45 -0.71
CA PHE A 41 2.25 -1.40 0.04
C PHE A 41 1.84 -0.20 -0.81
N GLU A 42 2.43 -0.02 -1.98
CA GLU A 42 2.20 1.16 -2.84
C GLU A 42 1.81 0.74 -4.26
N LEU A 43 0.70 1.30 -4.75
CA LEU A 43 0.22 1.13 -6.12
C LEU A 43 0.12 2.48 -6.83
N GLY A 44 0.49 2.54 -8.10
CA GLY A 44 0.19 3.68 -8.96
C GLY A 44 -1.30 3.83 -9.23
N LYS A 45 -1.72 5.00 -9.73
CA LYS A 45 -3.11 5.25 -10.19
C LYS A 45 -3.62 4.22 -11.19
N ASP A 46 -2.73 3.67 -12.01
CA ASP A 46 -2.96 2.66 -13.04
C ASP A 46 -2.93 1.22 -12.48
N GLY A 47 -2.76 1.06 -11.17
CA GLY A 47 -2.72 -0.23 -10.49
C GLY A 47 -1.41 -0.99 -10.73
N VAL A 48 -0.35 -0.30 -11.15
CA VAL A 48 0.99 -0.86 -11.26
C VAL A 48 1.67 -0.81 -9.88
N PRO A 49 2.27 -1.91 -9.38
CA PRO A 49 2.99 -1.88 -8.11
C PRO A 49 4.23 -0.99 -8.21
N VAL A 50 4.39 -0.05 -7.29
CA VAL A 50 5.60 0.78 -7.22
C VAL A 50 6.64 0.00 -6.41
N ARG A 51 7.74 -0.39 -7.04
CA ARG A 51 8.90 -0.96 -6.32
C ARG A 51 9.90 0.14 -6.07
N GLU A 52 10.59 0.07 -4.93
CA GLU A 52 11.57 1.08 -4.49
C GLU A 52 12.71 1.30 -5.51
N SER A 53 12.98 0.31 -6.36
CA SER A 53 13.95 0.39 -7.47
C SER A 53 13.56 1.36 -8.59
N ASP A 54 12.28 1.71 -8.73
CA ASP A 54 11.77 2.55 -9.82
C ASP A 54 11.77 4.05 -9.44
N ALA A 55 12.34 4.38 -8.27
CA ALA A 55 12.45 5.74 -7.77
C ALA A 55 13.64 6.53 -8.35
N SER A 56 14.63 5.88 -8.98
CA SER A 56 15.88 6.53 -9.42
C SER A 56 15.92 7.02 -10.86
N ASP A 57 14.98 6.66 -11.74
CA ASP A 57 15.01 7.12 -13.14
C ASP A 57 13.98 8.22 -13.39
N ALA A 58 14.30 9.42 -12.91
CA ALA A 58 13.77 10.65 -13.47
C ALA A 58 14.87 11.31 -14.32
N ASP A 59 15.10 10.76 -15.51
CA ASP A 59 15.74 11.49 -16.60
C ASP A 59 14.67 11.98 -17.58
N ASP A 60 14.94 13.17 -18.09
CA ASP A 60 14.04 14.15 -18.69
C ASP A 60 13.69 13.80 -20.15
N GLY A 61 12.50 14.16 -20.62
CA GLY A 61 12.22 14.29 -22.07
C GLY A 61 10.99 13.58 -22.62
N ALA A 62 10.15 14.36 -23.30
CA ALA A 62 8.98 13.95 -24.07
C ALA A 62 9.34 13.25 -25.40
N ASP A 63 8.61 12.20 -25.77
CA ASP A 63 7.95 11.95 -27.08
C ASP A 63 7.39 10.50 -27.10
N GLY A 64 6.43 10.23 -27.97
CA GLY A 64 5.51 9.10 -27.87
C GLY A 64 6.06 7.68 -28.10
N GLY A 65 5.26 6.72 -27.62
CA GLY A 65 5.05 5.45 -28.34
C GLY A 65 5.90 4.25 -27.91
N THR A 66 5.24 3.40 -27.12
CA THR A 66 5.27 1.92 -27.18
C THR A 66 6.49 1.15 -26.62
N THR A 67 6.20 0.39 -25.55
CA THR A 67 6.71 -0.95 -25.20
C THR A 67 8.20 -1.18 -25.08
N THR A 68 8.65 -1.45 -23.84
CA THR A 68 9.60 -2.54 -23.55
C THR A 68 9.42 -3.08 -22.12
N GLY A 69 9.10 -4.37 -22.06
CA GLY A 69 9.46 -5.34 -21.01
C GLY A 69 9.14 -5.02 -19.55
N ASN A 70 7.98 -5.48 -19.04
CA ASN A 70 7.89 -5.71 -17.60
C ASN A 70 6.80 -6.74 -17.23
N GLU A 71 7.17 -8.02 -17.18
CA GLU A 71 6.40 -9.02 -16.42
C GLU A 71 6.32 -8.66 -14.91
N ALA A 72 7.12 -7.69 -14.44
CA ALA A 72 7.10 -7.14 -13.08
C ALA A 72 6.18 -5.91 -12.88
N GLY A 73 5.46 -5.46 -13.92
CA GLY A 73 4.62 -4.24 -13.89
C GLY A 73 3.19 -4.43 -14.39
N ARG A 74 2.59 -5.61 -14.19
CA ARG A 74 1.20 -5.86 -14.64
C ARG A 74 0.21 -5.00 -13.84
N SER A 75 -0.47 -4.09 -14.53
CA SER A 75 -1.56 -3.31 -13.94
C SER A 75 -2.66 -4.24 -13.41
N LEU A 76 -3.02 -4.11 -12.14
CA LEU A 76 -4.09 -4.89 -11.50
C LEU A 76 -5.47 -4.64 -12.13
N PHE A 77 -5.64 -3.49 -12.78
CA PHE A 77 -6.85 -3.14 -13.50
C PHE A 77 -6.90 -3.70 -14.93
N LYS A 78 -5.81 -4.32 -15.42
CA LYS A 78 -5.72 -4.93 -16.75
C LYS A 78 -5.54 -6.44 -16.62
N ASN A 79 -6.53 -7.19 -17.10
CA ASN A 79 -6.44 -8.62 -17.17
C ASN A 79 -6.27 -9.08 -18.63
N GLU A 80 -5.03 -9.47 -18.95
CA GLU A 80 -4.65 -9.97 -20.27
C GLU A 80 -5.24 -11.35 -20.58
N GLU A 81 -5.55 -12.16 -19.57
CA GLU A 81 -6.13 -13.51 -19.76
C GLU A 81 -7.53 -13.46 -20.37
N ILE A 82 -8.28 -12.40 -20.06
CA ILE A 82 -9.62 -12.17 -20.61
C ILE A 82 -9.67 -10.97 -21.56
N ASN A 83 -8.51 -10.36 -21.84
CA ASN A 83 -8.35 -9.15 -22.64
C ASN A 83 -9.31 -8.02 -22.25
N ARG A 84 -9.37 -7.72 -20.93
CA ARG A 84 -10.20 -6.64 -20.37
C ARG A 84 -9.37 -5.69 -19.52
N ALA A 85 -9.75 -4.43 -19.52
CA ALA A 85 -9.16 -3.39 -18.69
C ALA A 85 -10.26 -2.52 -18.09
N VAL A 86 -10.04 -2.05 -16.87
CA VAL A 86 -10.95 -1.11 -16.21
C VAL A 86 -10.78 0.29 -16.80
N PRO A 87 -11.87 1.00 -17.16
CA PRO A 87 -11.78 2.39 -17.61
C PRO A 87 -11.23 3.33 -16.53
N PRO A 88 -10.45 4.37 -16.89
CA PRO A 88 -9.80 5.27 -15.93
C PRO A 88 -10.78 5.98 -14.99
N LEU A 89 -11.94 6.42 -15.51
CA LEU A 89 -12.99 7.04 -14.68
C LEU A 89 -13.51 6.11 -13.58
N PHE A 90 -13.51 4.80 -13.82
CA PHE A 90 -13.96 3.83 -12.83
C PHE A 90 -12.83 3.49 -11.84
N ILE A 91 -11.57 3.51 -12.28
CA ILE A 91 -10.40 3.40 -11.41
C ILE A 91 -10.37 4.55 -10.40
N ASP A 92 -10.60 5.79 -10.85
CA ASP A 92 -10.68 6.95 -9.97
C ASP A 92 -11.82 6.82 -8.95
N GLU A 93 -12.97 6.27 -9.36
CA GLU A 93 -14.10 5.98 -8.47
C GLU A 93 -13.72 4.94 -7.40
N ILE A 94 -13.01 3.87 -7.79
CA ILE A 94 -12.51 2.84 -6.86
C ILE A 94 -11.54 3.46 -5.84
N TRP A 95 -10.54 4.23 -6.31
CA TRP A 95 -9.57 4.88 -5.43
C TRP A 95 -10.22 5.89 -4.49
N SER A 96 -11.17 6.68 -4.98
CA SER A 96 -11.94 7.63 -4.17
C SER A 96 -12.70 6.91 -3.04
N VAL A 97 -13.34 5.77 -3.34
CA VAL A 97 -14.04 4.96 -2.33
C VAL A 97 -13.05 4.33 -1.35
N MET A 98 -11.90 3.81 -1.81
CA MET A 98 -10.86 3.27 -0.93
C MET A 98 -10.30 4.33 0.02
N ALA A 99 -10.03 5.54 -0.48
CA ALA A 99 -9.55 6.66 0.32
C ALA A 99 -10.59 7.09 1.36
N THR A 100 -11.87 7.17 0.97
CA THR A 100 -12.97 7.49 1.88
C THR A 100 -13.13 6.45 2.99
N ARG A 101 -12.85 5.18 2.71
CA ARG A 101 -12.89 4.09 3.69
C ARG A 101 -11.65 4.01 4.58
N GLY A 102 -10.59 4.78 4.28
CA GLY A 102 -9.30 4.65 4.96
C GLY A 102 -8.54 3.37 4.62
N VAL A 103 -8.90 2.71 3.51
CA VAL A 103 -8.22 1.51 2.98
C VAL A 103 -7.12 1.89 1.99
N ALA A 104 -7.15 3.12 1.46
CA ALA A 104 -6.05 3.69 0.70
C ALA A 104 -5.65 5.08 1.24
N LEU A 105 -4.36 5.42 1.13
CA LEU A 105 -3.84 6.75 1.44
C LEU A 105 -3.11 7.31 0.22
N VAL A 106 -3.35 8.57 -0.11
CA VAL A 106 -2.65 9.25 -1.22
C VAL A 106 -1.20 9.54 -0.79
N THR A 107 -0.25 9.20 -1.66
CA THR A 107 1.17 9.51 -1.46
C THR A 107 1.46 10.98 -1.82
N GLU A 108 2.35 11.63 -1.06
CA GLU A 108 2.78 13.01 -1.32
C GLU A 108 3.91 12.99 -2.37
N GLY A 109 3.56 13.17 -3.65
CA GLY A 109 4.55 13.37 -4.72
C GLY A 109 4.12 12.73 -6.05
N ARG A 110 4.08 11.40 -6.10
CA ARG A 110 3.58 10.65 -7.27
C ARG A 110 2.10 10.38 -7.08
N ALA A 111 1.32 10.30 -8.17
CA ALA A 111 -0.09 9.91 -8.13
C ALA A 111 -0.23 8.40 -7.82
N SER A 112 0.28 8.00 -6.67
CA SER A 112 0.27 6.66 -6.10
C SER A 112 -0.53 6.64 -4.80
N TYR A 113 -0.93 5.44 -4.43
CA TYR A 113 -1.79 5.16 -3.29
C TYR A 113 -1.15 4.06 -2.44
N TYR A 114 -1.00 4.30 -1.15
CA TYR A 114 -0.70 3.26 -0.19
C TYR A 114 -1.95 2.41 0.05
N VAL A 115 -1.83 1.09 -0.10
CA VAL A 115 -2.93 0.14 0.15
C VAL A 115 -2.80 -0.44 1.54
N LEU A 116 -3.85 -0.30 2.34
CA LEU A 116 -3.93 -0.77 3.71
C LEU A 116 -4.82 -2.01 3.79
N TRP A 117 -4.23 -3.21 3.84
CA TRP A 117 -4.98 -4.46 4.14
C TRP A 117 -5.30 -4.64 5.63
N ARG A 118 -4.72 -3.79 6.49
CA ARG A 118 -5.03 -3.65 7.91
C ARG A 118 -5.23 -2.18 8.25
N THR A 119 -6.06 -1.91 9.24
CA THR A 119 -6.23 -0.54 9.76
C THR A 119 -4.94 -0.04 10.41
N LEU A 120 -4.77 1.28 10.48
CA LEU A 120 -3.61 1.89 11.15
C LEU A 120 -3.48 1.43 12.60
N ASP A 121 -4.60 1.30 13.33
CA ASP A 121 -4.60 0.76 14.70
C ASP A 121 -4.19 -0.72 14.77
N SER A 122 -4.55 -1.53 13.77
CA SER A 122 -4.13 -2.93 13.70
C SER A 122 -2.63 -3.03 13.37
N TRP A 123 -2.11 -2.17 12.50
CA TRP A 123 -0.66 -2.08 12.23
C TRP A 123 0.12 -1.64 13.47
N ALA A 124 -0.35 -0.59 14.15
CA ALA A 124 0.18 -0.15 15.43
C ALA A 124 0.26 -1.31 16.44
N SER A 125 -0.82 -2.06 16.57
CA SER A 125 -0.88 -3.20 17.51
C SER A 125 0.08 -4.33 17.10
N LEU A 126 0.23 -4.58 15.80
CA LEU A 126 1.15 -5.60 15.29
C LEU A 126 2.63 -5.22 15.52
N ILE A 127 2.99 -3.96 15.26
CA ILE A 127 4.34 -3.44 15.53
C ILE A 127 4.64 -3.55 17.02
N LEU A 128 3.71 -3.14 17.86
CA LEU A 128 3.84 -3.26 19.30
C LEU A 128 4.04 -4.73 19.73
N GLN A 129 3.26 -5.65 19.18
CA GLN A 129 3.38 -7.08 19.48
C GLN A 129 4.78 -7.60 19.13
N TRP A 130 5.40 -7.11 18.05
CA TRP A 130 6.79 -7.41 17.72
C TRP A 130 7.75 -6.93 18.81
N PHE A 131 7.63 -5.68 19.28
CA PHE A 131 8.47 -5.16 20.38
C PHE A 131 8.34 -6.01 21.66
N GLU A 132 7.12 -6.44 21.99
CA GLU A 132 6.83 -7.32 23.12
C GLU A 132 7.46 -8.72 22.93
N THR A 133 7.41 -9.26 21.71
CA THR A 133 7.93 -10.61 21.38
C THR A 133 9.46 -10.66 21.37
N VAL A 134 10.12 -9.64 20.81
CA VAL A 134 11.59 -9.57 20.72
C VAL A 134 12.21 -9.08 22.04
N GLY A 135 11.40 -8.54 22.96
CA GLY A 135 11.88 -8.00 24.24
C GLY A 135 12.63 -6.66 24.09
N LYS A 136 12.39 -5.94 22.99
CA LYS A 136 12.97 -4.62 22.70
C LYS A 136 12.13 -3.46 23.26
N LEU A 137 11.19 -3.74 24.18
CA LEU A 137 10.47 -2.69 24.92
C LEU A 137 11.45 -1.77 25.65
N ASN A 138 11.12 -0.48 25.70
CA ASN A 138 11.95 0.60 26.25
C ASN A 138 13.29 0.86 25.54
N GLN A 139 13.59 0.14 24.45
CA GLN A 139 14.76 0.39 23.61
C GLN A 139 14.40 1.33 22.45
N VAL A 140 15.41 2.04 21.97
CA VAL A 140 15.29 2.86 20.76
C VAL A 140 15.63 1.96 19.57
N VAL A 141 14.67 1.79 18.67
CA VAL A 141 14.83 1.02 17.43
C VAL A 141 14.63 1.96 16.25
N THR A 142 15.50 1.89 15.26
CA THR A 142 15.38 2.74 14.07
C THR A 142 14.25 2.24 13.16
N LEU A 143 13.62 3.14 12.39
CA LEU A 143 12.57 2.70 11.47
C LEU A 143 13.10 1.77 10.37
N TYR A 144 14.35 2.00 9.92
CA TYR A 144 15.05 1.09 9.00
C TYR A 144 15.25 -0.29 9.59
N GLU A 145 15.70 -0.39 10.85
CA GLU A 145 15.80 -1.68 11.53
C GLU A 145 14.43 -2.37 11.62
N LEU A 146 13.35 -1.61 11.82
CA LEU A 146 12.00 -2.18 11.88
C LEU A 146 11.48 -2.70 10.52
N THR A 147 11.96 -2.17 9.40
CA THR A 147 11.49 -2.56 8.05
C THR A 147 12.42 -3.52 7.34
N GLU A 148 13.71 -3.51 7.66
CA GLU A 148 14.75 -4.25 6.94
C GLU A 148 15.48 -5.29 7.82
N SER A 149 15.28 -5.31 9.15
CA SER A 149 15.92 -6.31 10.00
C SER A 149 15.39 -7.72 9.74
N ASP A 150 16.27 -8.71 9.79
CA ASP A 150 15.94 -10.13 9.73
C ASP A 150 14.96 -10.55 10.84
N GLU A 151 14.98 -9.87 12.00
CA GLU A 151 14.04 -10.11 13.11
C GLU A 151 12.59 -9.77 12.77
N THR A 152 12.38 -9.01 11.69
CA THR A 152 11.06 -8.57 11.24
C THR A 152 10.59 -9.34 10.00
N ALA A 153 11.42 -10.20 9.41
CA ALA A 153 11.13 -10.87 8.14
C ALA A 153 9.81 -11.68 8.13
N ASP A 154 9.47 -12.29 9.27
CA ASP A 154 8.24 -13.06 9.46
C ASP A 154 7.00 -12.18 9.69
N TRP A 155 7.20 -10.88 9.92
CA TRP A 155 6.13 -9.93 10.22
C TRP A 155 5.64 -9.23 8.96
N GLU A 156 4.34 -8.96 8.92
CA GLU A 156 3.72 -8.37 7.72
C GLU A 156 4.14 -6.92 7.45
N PHE A 157 4.72 -6.21 8.42
CA PHE A 157 5.21 -4.83 8.23
C PHE A 157 6.65 -4.77 7.71
N HIS A 158 7.29 -5.93 7.51
CA HIS A 158 8.58 -6.00 6.85
C HIS A 158 8.51 -5.40 5.44
N SER A 159 9.54 -4.64 5.06
CA SER A 159 9.59 -3.88 3.80
C SER A 159 8.46 -2.84 3.65
N MET A 160 7.84 -2.41 4.74
CA MET A 160 6.86 -1.31 4.70
C MET A 160 7.58 0.03 4.42
N PRO A 161 7.09 0.86 3.49
CA PRO A 161 7.66 2.18 3.24
C PRO A 161 7.66 3.04 4.52
N LEU A 162 8.77 3.71 4.81
CA LEU A 162 8.91 4.57 6.00
C LEU A 162 7.81 5.62 6.15
N PRO A 163 7.33 6.29 5.08
CA PRO A 163 6.22 7.24 5.19
C PRO A 163 4.91 6.60 5.66
N LEU A 164 4.64 5.36 5.23
CA LEU A 164 3.48 4.59 5.66
C LEU A 164 3.64 4.12 7.10
N LEU A 165 4.81 3.59 7.46
CA LEU A 165 5.13 3.17 8.81
C LEU A 165 4.94 4.30 9.81
N HIS A 166 5.42 5.51 9.49
CA HIS A 166 5.20 6.69 10.32
C HIS A 166 3.70 6.96 10.59
N ARG A 167 2.82 6.78 9.59
CA ARG A 167 1.37 6.92 9.78
C ARG A 167 0.79 5.81 10.66
N CYS A 168 1.29 4.59 10.54
CA CYS A 168 0.93 3.46 11.40
C CYS A 168 1.39 3.63 12.86
N LEU A 169 2.43 4.43 13.12
CA LEU A 169 2.94 4.70 14.47
C LEU A 169 2.21 5.84 15.20
N LYS A 170 1.51 6.73 14.47
CA LYS A 170 0.74 7.84 15.08
C LYS A 170 -0.27 7.36 16.16
N PRO A 171 -1.06 6.29 15.94
CA PRO A 171 -1.94 5.74 16.98
C PRO A 171 -1.20 5.32 18.26
N LEU A 172 0.00 4.74 18.17
CA LEU A 172 0.79 4.36 19.35
C LEU A 172 1.28 5.59 20.11
N CYS A 173 1.71 6.63 19.39
CA CYS A 173 2.12 7.89 19.98
C CYS A 173 0.97 8.58 20.71
N ASN A 174 -0.21 8.63 20.08
CA ASN A 174 -1.42 9.20 20.69
C ASN A 174 -1.87 8.45 21.97
N ARG A 175 -1.57 7.15 22.05
CA ARG A 175 -1.84 6.31 23.23
C ARG A 175 -0.76 6.40 24.30
N ASN A 176 0.26 7.26 24.14
CA ASN A 176 1.43 7.36 25.02
C ASN A 176 2.19 6.02 25.20
N ARG A 177 2.08 5.11 24.22
CA ARG A 177 2.78 3.82 24.23
C ARG A 177 4.07 3.84 23.43
N ALA A 178 4.29 4.88 22.64
CA ALA A 178 5.53 5.04 21.90
C ALA A 178 5.90 6.51 21.74
N THR A 179 7.20 6.77 21.67
CA THR A 179 7.79 8.08 21.42
C THR A 179 8.57 8.00 20.12
N LEU A 180 8.14 8.81 19.14
CA LEU A 180 8.81 8.92 17.85
C LEU A 180 9.94 9.96 17.93
N MET A 181 11.13 9.58 17.51
CA MET A 181 12.29 10.46 17.43
C MET A 181 12.48 10.91 15.99
N LYS A 182 12.63 12.22 15.81
CA LYS A 182 12.81 12.86 14.51
C LYS A 182 14.23 13.42 14.41
N ASP A 183 14.77 13.42 13.21
CA ASP A 183 16.05 14.03 12.89
C ASP A 183 15.92 15.56 12.71
N GLU A 184 17.03 16.25 12.46
CA GLU A 184 17.13 17.69 12.23
C GLU A 184 16.19 18.18 11.12
N HIS A 185 15.90 17.31 10.14
CA HIS A 185 14.97 17.60 9.03
C HIS A 185 13.49 17.32 9.36
N GLY A 186 13.17 16.90 10.59
CA GLY A 186 11.80 16.54 11.00
C GLY A 186 11.32 15.17 10.50
N THR A 187 12.18 14.43 9.80
CA THR A 187 11.93 13.06 9.36
C THR A 187 12.02 12.11 10.55
N PRO A 188 11.05 11.21 10.76
CA PRO A 188 11.13 10.23 11.84
C PRO A 188 12.19 9.17 11.53
N VAL A 189 13.14 9.02 12.43
CA VAL A 189 14.29 8.12 12.26
C VAL A 189 14.26 6.94 13.22
N ALA A 190 13.67 7.12 14.40
CA ALA A 190 13.61 6.07 15.40
C ALA A 190 12.31 6.10 16.21
N LEU A 191 12.02 4.97 16.81
CA LEU A 191 10.86 4.72 17.65
C LEU A 191 11.32 4.11 18.98
N LYS A 192 10.77 4.62 20.07
CA LYS A 192 10.88 3.99 21.38
C LYS A 192 9.50 3.59 21.87
N VAL A 193 9.25 2.30 22.06
CA VAL A 193 8.00 1.78 22.64
C VAL A 193 8.15 1.63 24.14
N VAL A 194 7.14 2.02 24.91
CA VAL A 194 7.09 1.98 26.39
C VAL A 194 6.15 0.89 26.86
#